data_AF-A0A660MZY3-F1
#
_entry.id   AF-A0A660MZY3-F1
#
_cell.length_a   1.000
_cell.length_b   1.000
_cell.length_c   1.000
_cell.angle_alpha   90.00
_cell.angle_beta   90.00
_cell.angle_gamma   90.00
#
_symmetry.space_group_name_H-M   'P 1'
#
loop_
_entity.id
_entity.type
_entity.pdbx_description
1 polymer ?
#
loop_
_entity_poly.entity_id
_entity_poly.type
_entity_poly.pdbx_seq_one_letter_code
_entity_poly.pdbx_strand_id
1 'polypeptide(L)'
;MDEHLKEAALHFHEYPNPGKIQVAPTKPLATQYDLSLAYSPGVAAPCMEIHADPLASYKYTARGNLVAVISNGTAVLGLGNIGALAGKPVMEG
;
A
#
# COMPACT_ATOMS: atom_id res chain seq x y z
N MET A 1 -21.94 -0.45 -20.88
CA MET A 1 -21.88 -1.27 -19.65
C MET A 1 -23.30 -1.54 -19.24
N ASP A 2 -23.63 -2.77 -18.88
CA ASP A 2 -24.94 -3.07 -18.28
C ASP A 2 -25.12 -2.25 -16.99
N GLU A 3 -26.31 -1.69 -16.74
CA GLU A 3 -26.53 -0.79 -15.59
C GLU A 3 -26.40 -1.55 -14.27
N HIS A 4 -26.83 -2.82 -14.21
CA HIS A 4 -26.62 -3.64 -13.01
C HIS A 4 -25.14 -3.85 -12.71
N LEU A 5 -24.31 -4.07 -13.74
CA LEU A 5 -22.87 -4.21 -13.56
C LEU A 5 -22.22 -2.91 -13.06
N LYS A 6 -22.70 -1.76 -13.56
CA LYS A 6 -22.22 -0.45 -13.14
C LYS A 6 -22.53 -0.19 -11.66
N GLU A 7 -23.77 -0.42 -11.23
CA GLU A 7 -24.17 -0.25 -9.83
C GLU A 7 -23.42 -1.21 -8.91
N ALA A 8 -23.27 -2.48 -9.30
CA ALA A 8 -22.50 -3.45 -8.54
C ALA A 8 -21.02 -3.05 -8.41
N ALA A 9 -20.41 -2.53 -9.48
CA ALA A 9 -19.03 -2.06 -9.45
C ALA A 9 -18.85 -0.85 -8.51
N LEU A 10 -19.78 0.10 -8.53
CA LEU A 10 -19.74 1.26 -7.62
C LEU A 10 -19.89 0.80 -6.16
N HIS A 11 -20.91 -0.03 -5.87
CA HIS A 11 -21.12 -0.56 -4.52
C HIS A 11 -19.92 -1.36 -4.02
N PHE A 12 -19.29 -2.17 -4.88
CA PHE A 12 -18.08 -2.94 -4.53
C PHE A 12 -16.89 -2.06 -4.14
N HIS A 13 -16.73 -0.88 -4.74
CA HIS A 13 -15.64 0.05 -4.40
C HIS A 13 -15.97 0.96 -3.21
N GLU A 14 -17.24 1.07 -2.80
CA GLU A 14 -17.69 1.95 -1.71
C GLU A 14 -17.84 1.22 -0.38
N TYR A 15 -18.38 -0.01 -0.39
CA TYR A 15 -18.79 -0.71 0.82
C TYR A 15 -18.14 -2.09 0.99
N PRO A 16 -17.93 -2.54 2.23
CA PRO A 16 -18.17 -1.82 3.50
C PRO A 16 -17.10 -0.77 3.82
N ASN A 17 -15.93 -0.85 3.17
CA ASN A 17 -14.85 0.12 3.28
C ASN A 17 -14.45 0.55 1.86
N PRO A 18 -14.28 1.86 1.60
CA PRO A 18 -13.89 2.32 0.28
C PRO A 18 -12.52 1.83 -0.17
N GLY A 19 -12.39 1.50 -1.46
CA GLY A 19 -11.14 1.08 -2.10
C GLY A 19 -10.87 -0.42 -2.02
N LYS A 20 -9.78 -0.86 -2.67
CA LYS A 20 -9.43 -2.29 -2.82
C LYS A 20 -8.16 -2.72 -2.09
N ILE A 21 -7.43 -1.76 -1.51
CA ILE A 21 -6.17 -2.02 -0.81
C ILE A 21 -6.28 -1.70 0.68
N GLN A 22 -5.56 -2.46 1.49
CA GLN A 22 -5.42 -2.21 2.93
C GLN A 22 -3.94 -2.36 3.34
N VAL A 23 -3.55 -1.68 4.42
CA VAL A 23 -2.24 -1.84 5.05
C VAL A 23 -2.44 -2.52 6.40
N ALA A 24 -1.81 -3.67 6.60
CA ALA A 24 -1.86 -4.42 7.84
C ALA A 24 -0.46 -4.70 8.38
N PRO A 25 -0.24 -4.66 9.71
CA PRO A 25 1.03 -5.05 10.31
C PRO A 25 1.36 -6.52 10.02
N THR A 26 2.64 -6.82 9.76
CA THR A 26 3.13 -8.19 9.56
C THR A 26 3.73 -8.81 10.81
N LYS A 27 3.89 -8.03 11.88
CA LYS A 27 4.43 -8.45 13.18
C LYS A 27 3.38 -8.24 14.28
N PRO A 28 3.38 -9.05 15.36
CA PRO A 28 2.54 -8.81 16.54
C PRO A 28 2.81 -7.43 17.12
N LEU A 29 1.75 -6.78 17.63
CA LEU A 29 1.78 -5.45 18.27
C LEU A 29 0.87 -5.43 19.52
N ALA A 30 0.74 -6.57 20.21
CA ALA A 30 -0.26 -6.74 21.27
C ALA A 30 0.25 -6.32 22.65
N THR A 31 1.57 -6.28 22.85
CA THR A 31 2.19 -6.04 24.15
C THR A 31 3.10 -4.82 24.14
N GLN A 32 3.43 -4.30 25.33
CA GLN A 32 4.45 -3.25 25.48
C GLN A 32 5.80 -3.69 24.94
N TYR A 33 6.15 -4.98 25.08
CA TYR A 33 7.36 -5.53 24.53
C TYR A 33 7.35 -5.47 23.00
N ASP A 34 6.25 -5.90 22.36
CA ASP A 34 6.09 -5.81 20.90
C ASP A 34 6.25 -4.37 20.39
N LEU A 35 5.63 -3.40 21.09
CA LEU A 35 5.74 -1.99 20.75
C LEU A 35 7.17 -1.45 20.90
N SER A 36 7.89 -1.91 21.93
CA SER A 36 9.29 -1.53 22.14
C SER A 36 10.24 -2.08 21.08
N LEU A 37 9.87 -3.18 20.41
CA LEU A 37 10.60 -3.75 19.26
C LEU A 37 10.21 -3.07 17.94
N ALA A 38 8.91 -2.88 17.70
CA ALA A 38 8.39 -2.32 16.46
C ALA A 38 8.63 -0.81 16.33
N TYR A 39 8.81 -0.13 17.46
CA TYR A 39 9.06 1.31 17.52
C TYR A 39 10.22 1.59 18.48
N SER A 40 10.22 2.76 19.12
CA SER A 40 11.26 3.13 20.07
C SER A 40 11.24 2.23 21.32
N PRO A 41 12.42 1.82 21.83
CA PRO A 41 13.77 2.09 21.31
C PRO A 41 14.27 1.07 20.27
N GLY A 42 13.63 -0.08 20.11
CA GLY A 42 14.13 -1.23 19.34
C GLY A 42 14.34 -0.97 17.85
N VAL A 43 13.51 -0.11 17.25
CA VAL A 43 13.61 0.28 15.83
C VAL A 43 14.96 0.93 15.48
N ALA A 44 15.70 1.45 16.47
CA ALA A 44 17.02 2.03 16.24
C ALA A 44 18.03 1.00 15.70
N ALA A 45 17.94 -0.27 16.11
CA ALA A 45 18.86 -1.32 15.67
C ALA A 45 18.85 -1.53 14.14
N PRO A 46 17.70 -1.84 13.48
CA PRO A 46 17.68 -1.97 12.03
C PRO A 46 18.04 -0.65 11.31
N CYS A 47 17.74 0.52 11.89
CA CYS A 47 18.16 1.80 11.31
C CYS A 47 19.70 1.94 11.26
N MET A 48 20.41 1.61 12.34
CA MET A 48 21.87 1.68 12.37
C MET A 48 22.52 0.65 11.45
N GLU A 49 21.94 -0.56 11.35
CA GLU A 49 22.37 -1.57 10.38
C GLU A 49 22.24 -1.07 8.93
N ILE A 50 21.11 -0.44 8.59
CA ILE A 50 20.89 0.14 7.25
C ILE A 50 21.80 1.35 7.00
N HIS A 51 22.10 2.14 8.03
CA HIS A 51 23.05 3.25 7.91
C HIS A 51 24.46 2.75 7.59
N ALA A 52 24.90 1.65 8.23
CA ALA A 52 26.19 1.04 7.96
C ALA A 52 26.22 0.31 6.60
N ASP A 53 25.14 -0.37 6.22
CA ASP A 53 24.96 -1.04 4.93
C ASP A 53 23.56 -0.75 4.35
N PRO A 54 23.45 0.15 3.34
CA PRO A 54 22.18 0.46 2.70
C PRO A 54 21.45 -0.75 2.08
N LEU A 55 22.17 -1.82 1.70
CA LEU A 55 21.55 -3.03 1.16
C LEU A 55 20.82 -3.86 2.22
N ALA A 56 21.15 -3.68 3.50
CA ALA A 56 20.41 -4.30 4.61
C ALA A 56 18.93 -3.87 4.65
N SER A 57 18.56 -2.80 3.94
CA SER A 57 17.14 -2.41 3.76
C SER A 57 16.30 -3.50 3.09
N TYR A 58 16.88 -4.38 2.26
CA TYR A 58 16.18 -5.55 1.71
C TYR A 58 15.89 -6.62 2.76
N LYS A 59 16.69 -6.69 3.83
CA LYS A 59 16.56 -7.66 4.92
C LYS A 59 15.61 -7.19 6.03
N TYR A 60 15.70 -5.92 6.41
CA TYR A 60 15.02 -5.38 7.59
C TYR A 60 13.78 -4.53 7.28
N THR A 61 13.37 -4.43 6.01
CA THR A 61 12.16 -3.70 5.62
C THR A 61 11.34 -4.48 4.60
N ALA A 62 10.14 -3.99 4.29
CA ALA A 62 9.30 -4.55 3.22
C ALA A 62 9.86 -4.28 1.80
N ARG A 63 10.95 -3.52 1.63
CA ARG A 63 11.50 -3.11 0.32
C ARG A 63 11.67 -4.26 -0.66
N GLY A 64 12.12 -5.43 -0.20
CA GLY A 64 12.34 -6.59 -1.08
C GLY A 64 11.08 -7.14 -1.75
N ASN A 65 9.90 -6.81 -1.22
CA ASN A 65 8.61 -7.30 -1.72
C ASN A 65 7.60 -6.16 -2.01
N LEU A 66 8.02 -4.89 -1.88
CA LEU A 66 7.15 -3.72 -2.10
C LEU A 66 7.34 -3.18 -3.50
N VAL A 67 6.27 -3.18 -4.30
CA VAL A 67 6.24 -2.61 -5.66
C VAL A 67 5.29 -1.41 -5.68
N ALA A 68 5.77 -0.29 -6.21
CA ALA A 68 4.95 0.91 -6.41
C ALA A 68 4.31 0.90 -7.81
N VAL A 69 2.98 0.97 -7.87
CA VAL A 69 2.23 1.19 -9.10
C VAL A 69 2.04 2.70 -9.29
N ILE A 70 2.82 3.31 -10.19
CA ILE A 70 2.86 4.77 -10.39
C ILE A 70 2.29 5.13 -11.76
N SER A 71 1.30 6.03 -11.78
CA SER A 71 0.72 6.60 -12.99
C SER A 71 0.27 8.04 -12.73
N ASN A 72 0.36 8.89 -13.76
CA ASN A 72 -0.17 10.25 -13.73
C ASN A 72 -1.63 10.33 -14.27
N GLY A 73 -2.21 9.21 -14.69
CA GLY A 73 -3.59 9.12 -15.18
C GLY A 73 -3.82 9.66 -16.59
N THR A 74 -2.77 9.86 -17.41
CA THR A 74 -2.94 10.35 -18.79
C THR A 74 -3.37 9.28 -19.79
N ALA A 75 -3.29 8.00 -19.41
CA ALA A 75 -3.70 6.86 -20.23
C ALA A 75 -4.32 5.76 -19.35
N VAL A 76 -5.56 5.98 -18.88
CA VAL A 76 -6.28 5.02 -18.06
C VAL A 76 -7.14 4.12 -18.94
N LEU A 77 -6.70 2.89 -19.17
CA LEU A 77 -7.41 1.92 -20.03
C LEU A 77 -7.73 2.53 -21.41
N GLY A 78 -8.97 2.37 -21.90
CA GLY A 78 -9.47 3.04 -23.10
C GLY A 78 -10.09 4.42 -22.83
N LEU A 79 -9.99 4.96 -21.61
CA LEU A 79 -10.61 6.24 -21.21
C LEU A 79 -9.70 7.45 -21.51
N GLY A 80 -8.43 7.19 -21.82
CA GLY A 80 -7.45 8.24 -22.12
C GLY A 80 -7.05 9.04 -20.88
N ASN A 81 -6.91 10.34 -21.05
CA ASN A 81 -6.46 11.24 -19.99
C ASN A 81 -7.64 11.71 -19.12
N ILE A 82 -7.87 10.99 -18.02
CA ILE A 82 -8.90 11.32 -17.02
C ILE A 82 -8.29 11.81 -15.69
N GLY A 83 -6.96 11.93 -15.63
CA GLY A 83 -6.23 12.46 -14.48
C GLY A 83 -5.98 11.43 -13.37
N ALA A 84 -5.04 11.77 -12.48
CA ALA A 84 -4.52 10.86 -11.45
C ALA A 84 -5.59 10.32 -10.50
N LEU A 85 -6.54 11.17 -10.07
CA LEU A 85 -7.60 10.75 -9.14
C LEU A 85 -8.56 9.75 -9.79
N ALA A 86 -8.98 9.97 -11.03
CA ALA A 86 -9.88 9.07 -11.73
C ALA A 86 -9.19 7.74 -12.13
N GLY A 87 -7.87 7.74 -12.27
CA GLY A 87 -7.07 6.52 -12.45
C GLY A 87 -6.87 5.69 -11.18
N LYS A 88 -7.14 6.24 -9.98
CA LYS A 88 -6.84 5.58 -8.70
C LYS A 88 -7.47 4.18 -8.56
N PRO A 89 -8.75 3.95 -8.93
CA PRO A 89 -9.33 2.61 -8.85
C PRO A 89 -8.61 1.59 -9.72
N VAL A 90 -8.00 2.00 -10.85
CA VAL A 90 -7.22 1.08 -11.69
C VAL A 90 -5.88 0.74 -11.04
N MET A 91 -5.23 1.70 -10.38
CA MET A 91 -3.93 1.47 -9.73
C MET A 91 -4.04 0.68 -8.42
N GLU A 92 -5.23 0.60 -7.82
CA GLU A 92 -5.51 -0.28 -6.68
C GLU A 92 -5.87 -1.72 -7.08
N GLY A 93 -6.23 -1.94 -8.35
CA GLY A 93 -6.61 -3.26 -8.88
C GLY A 93 -5.38 -4.11 -9.13
#